data_AF-A0A1I0QSG0-F1
#
_entry.id   AF-A0A1I0QSG0-F1
#
_cell.length_a   1.000
_cell.length_b   1.000
_cell.length_c   1.000
_cell.angle_alpha   90.00
_cell.angle_beta   90.00
_cell.angle_gamma   90.00
#
_symmetry.space_group_name_H-M   'P 1'
#
loop_
_entity.id
_entity.type
_entity.pdbx_description
1 polymer ?
#
loop_
_entity_poly.entity_id
_entity_poly.type
_entity_poly.pdbx_seq_one_letter_code
_entity_poly.pdbx_strand_id
1 'polypeptide(L)' 'MTSNDPLVDKCPVCNTYFLAGSSADLQRRLNAHELDQHGKVRPTRVDHDATNYR' A
#
# COMPACT_ATOMS: atom_id res chain seq x y z
N MET A 1 -20.50 -0.07 11.55
CA MET A 1 -20.46 -0.26 10.08
C MET A 1 -19.01 -0.55 9.72
N THR A 2 -18.64 -1.81 9.52
CA THR A 2 -17.28 -2.17 9.07
C THR A 2 -17.24 -1.99 7.57
N SER A 3 -16.86 -0.79 7.12
CA SER A 3 -16.57 -0.53 5.71
C SER A 3 -15.43 -1.45 5.29
N ASN A 4 -15.78 -2.56 4.64
CA ASN A 4 -14.85 -3.44 3.94
C ASN A 4 -14.52 -2.81 2.57
N ASP A 5 -14.19 -1.52 2.57
CA ASP A 5 -13.82 -0.86 1.33
C ASP A 5 -12.43 -1.36 0.94
N PRO A 6 -12.25 -1.90 -0.28
CA PRO A 6 -10.96 -2.41 -0.69
C PRO A 6 -9.94 -1.27 -0.70
N LEU A 7 -8.86 -1.43 0.05
CA LEU A 7 -7.78 -0.46 0.08
C LEU A 7 -7.02 -0.55 -1.24
N VAL A 8 -6.99 0.56 -1.96
CA VAL A 8 -6.24 0.68 -3.22
C VAL A 8 -5.08 1.63 -3.03
N ASP A 9 -3.90 1.22 -3.47
CA ASP A 9 -2.72 2.07 -3.45
C ASP A 9 -1.78 1.70 -4.62
N LYS A 10 -0.88 2.60 -4.99
CA LYS A 10 -0.01 2.40 -6.16
C LYS A 10 1.47 2.41 -5.81
N CYS A 11 2.27 1.69 -6.58
CA CYS A 11 3.72 1.81 -6.51
C CYS A 11 4.13 3.20 -7.04
N PRO A 12 4.87 4.02 -6.29
CA PRO A 12 5.27 5.36 -6.71
C PRO A 12 6.37 5.36 -7.78
N VAL A 13 7.05 4.23 -7.98
CA VAL A 13 8.15 4.11 -8.95
C VAL A 13 7.62 3.77 -10.35
N CYS A 14 6.74 2.77 -10.46
CA CYS A 14 6.23 2.29 -11.74
C CYS A 14 4.72 2.53 -11.95
N ASN A 15 4.03 3.16 -11.00
CA ASN A 15 2.58 3.41 -11.03
C ASN A 15 1.70 2.15 -11.13
N THR A 16 2.20 0.97 -10.78
CA THR A 16 1.38 -0.26 -10.68
C THR A 16 0.39 -0.16 -9.52
N TYR A 17 -0.88 -0.48 -9.77
CA TYR A 17 -1.94 -0.44 -8.76
C TYR A 17 -2.08 -1.76 -8.01
N PHE A 18 -2.33 -1.68 -6.70
CA PHE A 18 -2.54 -2.80 -5.81
C PHE A 18 -3.83 -2.58 -5.04
N LEU A 19 -4.56 -3.67 -4.82
CA LEU A 19 -5.87 -3.66 -4.20
C LEU A 19 -5.92 -4.79 -3.19
N ALA A 20 -6.25 -4.47 -1.93
CA ALA A 20 -6.18 -5.39 -0.81
C ALA A 20 -7.32 -5.15 0.19
N GLY A 21 -7.72 -6.21 0.89
CA GLY A 21 -8.76 -6.11 1.93
C GLY A 21 -8.28 -5.57 3.27
N SER A 22 -6.98 -5.31 3.43
CA SER A 22 -6.38 -4.80 4.68
C SER A 22 -5.06 -4.10 4.42
N SER A 23 -4.74 -3.09 5.24
CA SER A 23 -3.53 -2.27 5.10
C SER A 23 -2.26 -3.11 5.16
N ALA A 24 -2.24 -4.13 6.02
CA ALA A 24 -1.13 -5.06 6.15
C ALA A 24 -0.90 -5.93 4.90
N ASP A 25 -1.97 -6.32 4.19
CA ASP A 25 -1.84 -7.08 2.94
C ASP A 25 -1.36 -6.17 1.81
N LEU A 26 -1.93 -4.96 1.72
CA LEU A 26 -1.52 -3.94 0.76
C LEU A 26 -0.02 -3.65 0.88
N GLN A 27 0.44 -3.40 2.11
CA GLN A 27 1.83 -3.12 2.42
C GLN A 27 2.75 -4.28 2.04
N ARG A 28 2.37 -5.53 2.32
CA ARG A 28 3.16 -6.71 1.92
C ARG A 28 3.29 -6.80 0.40
N ARG A 29 2.19 -6.63 -0.33
CA ARG A 29 2.18 -6.73 -1.80
C ARG A 29 3.02 -5.64 -2.44
N LEU A 30 2.94 -4.42 -1.91
CA LEU A 30 3.74 -3.29 -2.38
C LEU A 30 5.22 -3.47 -2.04
N ASN A 31 5.57 -3.91 -0.83
CA ASN A 31 6.96 -4.16 -0.45
C ASN A 31 7.58 -5.27 -1.30
N ALA A 32 6.85 -6.38 -1.50
CA ALA A 32 7.30 -7.47 -2.36
C ALA A 32 7.53 -6.98 -3.79
N HIS A 33 6.59 -6.20 -4.34
CA HIS A 33 6.73 -5.62 -5.67
C HIS A 33 7.89 -4.63 -5.78
N GLU A 34 8.06 -3.73 -4.82
CA GLU A 34 9.16 -2.76 -4.83
C GLU A 34 10.53 -3.45 -4.70
N LEU A 35 10.61 -4.53 -3.93
CA LEU A 35 11.83 -5.33 -3.83
C LEU A 35 12.12 -6.07 -5.14
N ASP A 36 11.11 -6.72 -5.73
CA ASP A 36 11.25 -7.53 -6.95
C ASP A 36 11.54 -6.68 -8.20
N GLN A 37 10.79 -5.59 -8.39
CA GLN A 37 10.86 -4.77 -9.60
C GLN A 37 11.85 -3.60 -9.50
N HIS A 38 12.19 -3.15 -8.28
CA HIS A 38 13.05 -1.97 -8.09
C HIS A 38 14.29 -2.25 -7.23
N GLY A 39 14.40 -3.46 -6.65
CA GLY A 39 15.55 -3.86 -5.83
C GLY A 39 15.64 -3.14 -4.48
N LYS A 40 14.66 -2.30 -4.13
CA LYS A 40 14.65 -1.47 -2.92
C LYS A 40 13.22 -1.28 -2.43
N VAL A 41 12.95 -1.65 -1.17
CA VAL A 41 11.71 -1.31 -0.48
C VAL A 41 11.81 0.12 0.03
N ARG A 42 10.80 0.96 -0.20
CA ARG A 42 10.79 2.33 0.34
C ARG A 42 10.43 2.28 1.84
N PRO A 43 11.31 2.75 2.74
CA PRO A 43 11.06 2.71 4.19
C PRO A 43 10.03 3.76 4.66
N THR A 44 9.66 4.72 3.81
CA THR A 44 8.74 5.83 4.15
C THR A 44 7.26 5.45 4.07
N ARG A 45 6.91 4.20 3.73
CA ARG A 45 5.54 3.69 3.90
C ARG A 45 5.36 3.28 5.37
N VAL A 46 5.35 4.28 6.23
CA VAL A 46 4.73 4.17 7.55
C VAL A 46 3.25 4.39 7.29
N ASP A 47 2.37 3.54 7.85
CA ASP A 47 0.92 3.72 7.84
C ASP A 47 0.60 5.22 7.87
N HIS A 48 0.10 5.76 6.75
CA HIS A 48 -0.79 6.90 6.87
C HIS A 48 -2.03 6.31 7.52
N ASP A 49 -1.96 6.23 8.84
CA ASP A 49 -3.10 6.11 9.71
C ASP A 49 -4.20 7.00 9.14
N ALA A 50 -5.41 6.48 9.17
CA ALA A 50 -6.63 7.11 8.72
C ALA A 50 -6.99 8.38 9.53
N THR A 51 -6.05 9.31 9.66
CA THR A 51 -6.21 10.62 10.29
C THR A 51 -6.21 11.68 9.19
N ASN A 52 -7.35 11.84 8.53
CA ASN A 52 -7.95 13.13 8.16
C ASN A 52 -9.13 12.91 7.21
N TYR A 53 -10.27 12.52 7.77
CA TYR A 53 -11.54 13.09 7.30
C TYR A 53 -12.03 14.03 8.39
N ARG A 54 -12.05 15.30 8.00
CA ARG A 54 -12.42 16.50 8.74
C ARG A 54 -13.85 16.47 9.26
#